data_AF-A0A0J0Y050-F1
#
_entry.id   AF-A0A0J0Y050-F1
#
_cell.length_a   1.000
_cell.length_b   1.000
_cell.length_c   1.000
_cell.angle_alpha   90.00
_cell.angle_beta   90.00
_cell.angle_gamma   90.00
#
_symmetry.space_group_name_H-M   'P 1'
#
loop_
_entity.id
_entity.type
_entity.pdbx_description
1 polymer ?
#
loop_
_entity_poly.entity_id
_entity_poly.type
_entity_poly.pdbx_seq_one_letter_code
_entity_poly.pdbx_strand_id
1 'polypeptide(L)'
;MNYRVGAEVKVSPEVSIRGGYGVNGNGVKGGDNSFYQGQYFTGGIGYRVDNYYFDLAYQNYKTNFSSAPYELNDYSEPVADVNSKRNNVFLTFGVRF
;
A
#
# COMPACT_ATOMS: atom_id res chain seq x y z
N MET A 1 4.80 -9.77 -10.61
CA MET A 1 4.26 -10.61 -9.53
C MET A 1 3.97 -9.73 -8.32
N ASN A 2 2.90 -10.01 -7.58
CA ASN A 2 2.49 -9.20 -6.42
C ASN A 2 2.79 -9.98 -5.14
N TYR A 3 3.59 -9.38 -4.26
CA TYR A 3 3.95 -9.95 -2.97
C TYR A 3 3.30 -9.13 -1.85
N ARG A 4 2.79 -9.82 -0.84
CA ARG A 4 2.30 -9.19 0.38
C ARG A 4 2.71 -10.07 1.54
N VAL A 5 3.29 -9.44 2.56
CA VAL A 5 3.60 -10.08 3.83
C VAL A 5 3.02 -9.22 4.94
N GLY A 6 2.43 -9.85 5.93
CA GLY A 6 1.89 -9.15 7.09
C GLY A 6 1.91 -10.05 8.30
N ALA A 7 1.97 -9.41 9.46
CA ALA A 7 1.91 -10.04 10.76
C ALA A 7 0.90 -9.30 11.63
N GLU A 8 0.14 -10.07 12.40
CA GLU A 8 -0.72 -9.55 13.45
C GLU A 8 -0.26 -10.14 14.79
N VAL A 9 -0.15 -9.28 15.79
CA VAL A 9 0.25 -9.65 17.15
C VAL A 9 -0.81 -9.13 18.11
N LYS A 10 -1.30 -10.01 18.96
CA LYS A 10 -2.18 -9.65 20.06
C LYS A 10 -1.33 -9.41 21.29
N VAL A 11 -1.24 -8.15 21.71
CA VAL A 11 -0.48 -7.75 22.90
C VAL A 11 -1.28 -8.07 24.16
N SER A 12 -2.60 -7.94 24.08
CA SER A 12 -3.54 -8.25 25.17
C SER A 12 -4.84 -8.79 24.55
N PRO A 13 -5.73 -9.42 25.35
CA PRO A 13 -7.06 -9.84 24.85
C PRO A 13 -7.85 -8.71 24.17
N GLU A 14 -7.61 -7.47 24.63
CA GLU A 14 -8.25 -6.25 24.17
C GLU A 14 -7.47 -5.56 23.05
N VAL A 15 -6.15 -5.71 22.99
CA VAL A 15 -5.28 -4.94 22.09
C VAL A 15 -4.65 -5.84 21.03
N SER A 16 -4.90 -5.53 19.76
CA SER A 16 -4.20 -6.13 18.61
C SER A 16 -3.42 -5.08 17.85
N ILE A 17 -2.28 -5.48 17.29
CA ILE A 17 -1.46 -4.66 16.41
C ILE A 17 -1.21 -5.47 15.15
N ARG A 18 -1.38 -4.84 13.99
CA ARG A 18 -1.13 -5.44 12.68
C ARG A 18 -0.17 -4.58 11.88
N GLY A 19 0.76 -5.22 11.21
CA GLY A 19 1.71 -4.60 10.31
C GLY A 19 1.80 -5.40 9.03
N GLY A 20 1.95 -4.72 7.91
CA GLY A 20 2.06 -5.36 6.61
C GLY A 20 2.86 -4.54 5.63
N TYR A 21 3.59 -5.23 4.78
CA TYR A 21 4.30 -4.65 3.66
C TYR A 21 3.94 -5.43 2.40
N GLY A 22 3.70 -4.71 1.32
CA GLY A 22 3.47 -5.36 0.06
C GLY A 22 4.01 -4.57 -1.11
N VAL A 23 4.28 -5.33 -2.15
CA VAL A 23 4.91 -4.90 -3.37
C VAL A 23 4.05 -5.42 -4.52
N ASN A 24 3.43 -4.50 -5.25
CA ASN A 24 2.83 -4.80 -6.54
C ASN A 24 3.92 -4.69 -7.60
N GLY A 25 4.20 -5.80 -8.27
CA GLY A 25 5.11 -5.84 -9.40
C GLY A 25 4.46 -5.29 -10.66
N ASN A 26 5.29 -4.83 -11.58
CA ASN A 26 4.84 -4.26 -12.84
C ASN A 26 4.30 -5.33 -13.81
N GLY A 27 3.35 -4.94 -14.66
CA GLY A 27 2.84 -5.72 -15.79
C GLY A 27 3.53 -5.40 -17.14
N VAL A 28 4.40 -4.38 -17.20
CA VAL A 28 5.10 -3.99 -18.43
C VAL A 28 6.39 -4.80 -18.62
N LYS A 29 6.52 -5.47 -19.77
CA LYS A 29 7.72 -6.19 -20.20
C LYS A 29 8.79 -5.18 -20.64
N GLY A 30 9.98 -5.22 -20.04
CA GLY A 30 11.18 -4.57 -20.59
C GLY A 30 11.64 -3.26 -19.94
N GLY A 31 10.96 -2.74 -18.91
CA GLY A 31 11.45 -1.60 -18.12
C GLY A 31 12.17 -2.05 -16.85
N ASP A 32 13.16 -1.28 -16.37
CA ASP A 32 13.84 -1.52 -15.09
C ASP A 32 12.80 -1.78 -13.98
N ASN A 33 12.84 -2.99 -13.42
CA ASN A 33 11.83 -3.53 -12.48
C ASN A 33 11.59 -2.63 -11.24
N SER A 34 12.49 -1.69 -10.96
CA SER A 34 12.44 -0.74 -9.84
C SER A 34 11.55 0.48 -10.09
N PHE A 35 11.41 0.95 -11.34
CA PHE A 35 10.74 2.22 -11.64
C PHE A 35 9.21 2.13 -11.67
N TYR A 36 8.67 0.93 -11.83
CA TYR A 36 7.24 0.69 -12.01
C TYR A 36 6.61 -0.13 -10.88
N GLN A 37 7.34 -0.28 -9.78
CA GLN A 37 6.93 -1.12 -8.66
C GLN A 37 6.14 -0.27 -7.64
N GLY A 38 4.89 -0.68 -7.39
CA GLY A 38 4.04 -0.05 -6.38
C GLY A 38 4.25 -0.67 -5.00
N GLN A 39 4.69 0.10 -4.02
CA GLN A 39 4.93 -0.37 -2.65
C GLN A 39 3.85 0.19 -1.71
N TYR A 40 3.32 -0.66 -0.83
CA TYR A 40 2.43 -0.23 0.25
C TYR A 40 2.96 -0.71 1.59
N PHE A 41 2.98 0.21 2.53
CA PHE A 41 3.20 -0.05 3.94
C PHE A 41 1.87 0.14 4.67
N THR A 42 1.51 -0.83 5.50
CA THR A 42 0.29 -0.83 6.29
C THR A 42 0.62 -1.08 7.75
N GLY A 43 -0.02 -0.35 8.64
CA GLY A 43 0.02 -0.57 10.08
C GLY A 43 -1.36 -0.34 10.66
N GLY A 44 -1.70 -1.01 11.74
CA GLY A 44 -2.97 -0.79 12.40
C GLY A 44 -2.95 -1.27 13.84
N ILE A 45 -3.81 -0.66 14.63
CA ILE A 45 -4.05 -1.02 16.02
C ILE A 45 -5.55 -1.24 16.20
N GLY A 46 -5.90 -2.32 16.87
CA GLY A 46 -7.25 -2.67 17.26
C GLY A 46 -7.36 -2.65 18.78
N TYR A 47 -8.45 -2.09 19.28
CA TYR A 47 -8.83 -2.11 20.68
C TYR A 47 -10.25 -2.64 20.81
N ARG A 48 -10.45 -3.63 21.67
CA ARG A 48 -11.74 -4.28 21.91
C ARG A 48 -12.01 -4.32 23.40
N VAL A 49 -13.14 -3.76 23.80
CA VAL A 49 -13.64 -3.80 25.19
C VAL A 49 -15.06 -4.33 25.14
N ASP A 50 -15.25 -5.53 25.68
CA ASP A 50 -16.53 -6.24 25.75
C ASP A 50 -17.26 -6.26 24.38
N ASN A 51 -18.31 -5.46 24.27
CA ASN A 51 -19.18 -5.34 23.11
C ASN A 51 -18.73 -4.29 22.10
N TYR A 52 -17.72 -3.48 22.43
CA TYR A 52 -17.22 -2.39 21.60
C TYR A 52 -15.89 -2.77 20.96
N TYR A 53 -15.75 -2.48 19.67
CA TYR A 53 -14.47 -2.57 18.97
C TYR A 53 -14.13 -1.28 18.26
N PHE A 54 -12.84 -0.94 18.29
CA PHE A 54 -12.24 0.22 17.67
C PHE A 54 -11.01 -0.24 16.91
N ASP A 55 -10.89 0.09 15.63
CA ASP A 55 -9.71 -0.23 14.80
C ASP A 55 -9.26 1.03 14.09
N LEU A 56 -7.98 1.34 14.23
CA LEU A 56 -7.31 2.41 13.52
C LEU A 56 -6.27 1.79 12.58
N ALA A 57 -6.43 2.00 11.28
CA ALA A 57 -5.53 1.50 10.26
C ALA A 57 -4.90 2.67 9.49
N TYR A 58 -3.59 2.57 9.26
CA TYR A 58 -2.83 3.49 8.43
C TYR A 58 -2.24 2.73 7.24
N GLN A 59 -2.38 3.31 6.06
CA GLN A 59 -1.78 2.78 4.84
C GLN A 59 -1.06 3.90 4.10
N ASN A 60 0.22 3.71 3.87
CA ASN A 60 1.00 4.51 2.94
C ASN A 60 1.21 3.73 1.65
N TYR A 61 0.71 4.24 0.53
CA TYR A 61 0.92 3.67 -0.79
C TYR A 61 1.78 4.60 -1.62
N LYS A 62 2.87 4.05 -2.17
CA LYS A 62 3.78 4.73 -3.09
C LYS A 62 3.76 3.98 -4.41
N THR A 63 3.47 4.68 -5.49
CA THR A 63 3.57 4.12 -6.83
C THR A 63 4.37 5.08 -7.69
N ASN A 64 5.33 4.53 -8.41
CA ASN A 64 6.07 5.22 -9.44
C ASN A 64 5.60 4.65 -10.77
N PHE A 65 5.16 5.53 -11.67
CA PHE A 65 4.74 5.14 -13.01
C PHE A 65 5.43 6.09 -13.98
N SER A 66 6.25 5.54 -14.86
CA SER A 66 6.85 6.31 -15.95
C SER A 66 6.05 6.01 -17.22
N SER A 67 5.62 7.03 -17.97
CA SER A 67 4.86 6.81 -19.20
C SER A 67 5.56 7.50 -20.36
N ALA A 68 5.98 6.71 -21.35
CA ALA A 68 6.42 7.18 -22.65
C ALA A 68 5.32 6.82 -23.68
N PRO A 69 4.39 7.74 -23.97
CA PRO A 69 3.22 7.44 -24.81
C PRO A 69 3.52 7.37 -26.32
N TYR A 70 4.68 7.86 -26.79
CA TYR A 70 5.06 7.86 -28.21
C TYR A 70 6.56 8.07 -28.41
N GLU A 71 7.17 7.28 -29.31
CA GLU A 71 8.47 7.58 -29.92
C GLU A 71 8.30 8.64 -31.01
N LEU A 72 9.08 9.71 -30.93
CA LEU A 72 9.19 10.68 -32.03
C LEU A 72 10.01 10.06 -33.16
N ASN A 73 9.82 10.58 -34.38
CA ASN A 73 10.47 10.08 -35.61
C ASN A 73 12.01 10.23 -35.60
N ASP A 74 12.56 10.85 -34.56
CA ASP A 74 13.98 11.01 -34.26
C ASP A 74 14.50 10.03 -33.18
N TYR A 75 13.69 9.03 -32.80
CA TYR A 75 13.95 8.07 -31.72
C TYR A 75 14.06 8.72 -30.32
N SER A 76 13.52 9.93 -30.13
CA SER A 76 13.38 10.53 -28.81
C SER A 76 12.03 10.20 -28.18
N GLU A 77 12.02 9.88 -26.89
CA GLU A 77 10.80 9.62 -26.12
C GLU A 77 10.67 10.65 -24.99
N PRO A 78 9.57 11.42 -24.92
CA PRO A 78 9.26 12.21 -23.74
C PRO A 78 8.80 11.26 -22.62
N VAL A 79 9.70 11.02 -21.67
CA VAL A 79 9.44 10.20 -20.48
C VAL A 79 8.79 11.07 -19.39
N ALA A 80 7.55 10.76 -19.02
CA ALA A 80 6.87 11.43 -17.91
C ALA A 80 6.91 10.56 -16.65
N ASP A 81 7.69 10.97 -15.65
CA ASP A 81 7.76 10.30 -14.35
C ASP A 81 6.66 10.79 -13.40
N VAL A 82 5.70 9.91 -13.12
CA VAL A 82 4.59 10.17 -12.19
C VAL A 82 4.85 9.43 -10.87
N ASN A 83 5.27 10.18 -9.85
CA ASN A 83 5.39 9.68 -8.48
C ASN A 83 4.12 10.02 -7.68
N SER A 84 3.33 9.00 -7.36
CA SER A 84 2.11 9.14 -6.56
C SER A 84 2.29 8.55 -5.17
N LYS A 85 2.20 9.40 -4.15
CA LYS A 85 2.20 9.02 -2.74
C LYS A 85 0.81 9.28 -2.16
N ARG A 86 0.18 8.25 -1.59
CA ARG A 86 -1.14 8.32 -0.94
C ARG A 86 -1.01 7.88 0.50
N ASN A 87 -1.53 8.70 1.41
CA ASN A 87 -1.64 8.39 2.83
C ASN A 87 -3.12 8.22 3.15
N ASN A 88 -3.51 7.01 3.53
CA ASN A 88 -4.88 6.70 3.90
C ASN A 88 -4.91 6.35 5.39
N VAL A 89 -5.83 6.97 6.11
CA VAL A 89 -6.13 6.69 7.51
C VAL A 89 -7.56 6.17 7.57
N PHE A 90 -7.76 5.03 8.22
CA PHE A 90 -9.04 4.38 8.38
C PHE A 90 -9.35 4.29 9.86
N LEU A 91 -10.54 4.76 10.24
CA LEU A 91 -11.06 4.60 11.57
C LEU A 91 -12.35 3.79 11.51
N THR A 92 -12.40 2.69 12.25
CA THR A 92 -13.55 1.80 12.31
C THR A 92 -13.99 1.67 13.76
N PHE A 93 -15.28 1.81 14.01
CA PHE A 93 -15.87 1.47 15.30
C PHE A 93 -17.04 0.51 15.06
N GLY A 94 -17.38 -0.29 16.07
CA GLY A 94 -18.65 -0.99 16.06
C GLY A 94 -19.02 -1.59 17.41
N VAL A 95 -20.27 -2.00 17.49
CA VAL A 95 -20.95 -2.46 18.71
C VAL A 95 -21.62 -3.80 18.41
N ARG A 96 -21.44 -4.77 19.30
CA ARG A 96 -22.21 -6.03 19.28
C ARG A 96 -23.32 -5.94 20.33
N PHE A 97 -24.55 -6.16 19.90
CA PHE A 97 -25.74 -6.25 20.75
C PHE A 97 -26.21 -7.70 20.85
#